data_AF-A0A1Q6V6J0-F1
#
_entry.id   AF-A0A1Q6V6J0-F1
#
_cell.length_a   1.000
_cell.length_b   1.000
_cell.length_c   1.000
_cell.angle_alpha   90.00
_cell.angle_beta   90.00
_cell.angle_gamma   90.00
#
_symmetry.space_group_name_H-M   'P 1'
#
loop_
_entity.id
_entity.type
_entity.pdbx_description
1 polymer ?
#
loop_
_entity_poly.entity_id
_entity_poly.type
_entity_poly.pdbx_seq_one_letter_code
_entity_poly.pdbx_strand_id
1 'polypeptide(L)'
;MITRFFSAPKLWPAHEQHVRRVGWIELFYDLVFAAAISQLGTPFEADYSFQGLARYAFLLALVFLAWLGYTRFATQFAIDDLLERAFIVAQVFLVAVMAANATGPLNSRDAAGFGAAYGGVRAILALQYLRVARLPATRSVVIRRIVGLAAAAIIWTASALLPTPQRYTAWAFALLIDIVNSWPPARSTHLLPPGAAHFPERFGLLTIILLGEFVASVMRGIESQIGWSFLAASAAVLSLALGFAIWSGYSDGAAGWEVRHVRSTRGCDPTPR
;
A
#
# COMPACT_ATOMS: atom_id res chain seq x y z
N MET A 1 -19.07 29.01 -5.75
CA MET A 1 -17.94 28.56 -4.90
C MET A 1 -18.15 27.19 -4.23
N ILE A 2 -19.32 26.55 -4.35
CA ILE A 2 -19.68 25.28 -3.66
C ILE A 2 -19.25 24.01 -4.44
N THR A 3 -18.77 24.15 -5.67
CA THR A 3 -18.44 23.03 -6.58
C THR A 3 -17.14 22.28 -6.27
N ARG A 4 -16.37 22.65 -5.23
CA ARG A 4 -15.16 21.93 -4.78
C ARG A 4 -15.37 20.96 -3.61
N PHE A 5 -16.56 20.92 -3.02
CA PHE A 5 -16.81 20.08 -1.83
C PHE A 5 -17.12 18.62 -2.18
N PHE A 6 -17.85 18.38 -3.27
CA PHE A 6 -18.25 17.04 -3.71
C PHE A 6 -18.19 16.94 -5.24
N SER A 7 -17.30 16.10 -5.74
CA SER A 7 -17.25 15.74 -7.15
C SER A 7 -18.01 14.44 -7.39
N ALA A 8 -18.79 14.37 -8.47
CA ALA A 8 -19.40 13.11 -8.88
C ALA A 8 -18.28 12.11 -9.21
N PRO A 9 -18.25 10.92 -8.56
CA PRO A 9 -17.19 9.97 -8.81
C PRO A 9 -17.22 9.50 -10.26
N LYS A 10 -16.06 9.49 -10.91
CA LYS A 10 -15.90 8.98 -12.28
C LYS A 10 -14.93 7.82 -12.27
N LEU A 11 -15.23 6.79 -13.07
CA LEU A 11 -14.23 5.79 -13.44
C LEU A 11 -13.24 6.45 -14.39
N TRP A 12 -11.95 6.14 -14.25
CA TRP A 12 -10.99 6.56 -15.27
C TRP A 12 -11.29 5.88 -16.61
N PRO A 13 -11.40 6.63 -17.72
CA PRO A 13 -11.50 6.03 -19.04
C PRO A 13 -10.26 5.18 -19.34
N ALA A 14 -10.44 3.99 -19.92
CA ALA A 14 -9.34 3.07 -20.20
C ALA A 14 -8.22 3.67 -21.08
N HIS A 15 -8.53 4.67 -21.91
CA HIS A 15 -7.56 5.36 -22.77
C HIS A 15 -6.75 6.44 -22.03
N GLU A 16 -7.31 7.08 -21.00
CA GLU A 16 -6.60 8.11 -20.20
C GLU A 16 -5.70 7.49 -19.12
N GLN A 17 -5.94 6.22 -18.76
CA GLN A 17 -5.09 5.44 -17.85
C GLN A 17 -3.67 5.20 -18.39
N HIS A 18 -3.35 5.50 -19.65
CA HIS A 18 -1.97 5.43 -20.14
C HIS A 18 -1.26 6.79 -20.16
N VAL A 19 -1.98 7.90 -20.05
CA VAL A 19 -1.44 9.27 -20.22
C VAL A 19 -1.36 10.04 -18.91
N ARG A 20 -2.16 9.65 -17.90
CA ARG A 20 -2.12 10.28 -16.58
C ARG A 20 -0.73 10.09 -15.95
N ARG A 21 -0.22 11.13 -15.29
CA ARG A 21 0.96 11.04 -14.41
C ARG A 21 0.51 10.95 -12.96
N VAL A 22 1.35 10.37 -12.11
CA VAL A 22 1.11 10.34 -10.66
C VAL A 22 1.02 11.76 -10.11
N GLY A 23 -0.03 12.03 -9.33
CA GLY A 23 -0.26 13.32 -8.69
C GLY A 23 0.57 13.51 -7.42
N TRP A 24 0.81 14.77 -7.03
CA TRP A 24 1.56 15.12 -5.81
C TRP A 24 0.98 14.50 -4.53
N ILE A 25 -0.35 14.38 -4.44
CA ILE A 25 -1.01 13.77 -3.26
C ILE A 25 -0.76 12.26 -3.17
N GLU A 26 -0.66 11.58 -4.31
CA GLU A 26 -0.36 10.15 -4.37
C GLU A 26 1.10 9.91 -3.94
N LEU A 27 2.02 10.78 -4.38
CA LEU A 27 3.41 10.74 -3.95
C LEU A 27 3.57 11.06 -2.45
N PHE A 28 2.82 12.03 -1.92
CA PHE A 28 2.77 12.29 -0.48
C PHE A 28 2.25 11.07 0.30
N TYR A 29 1.24 10.39 -0.21
CA TYR A 29 0.73 9.16 0.39
C TYR A 29 1.80 8.06 0.41
N ASP A 30 2.49 7.85 -0.72
CA ASP A 30 3.56 6.85 -0.83
C ASP A 30 4.72 7.16 0.13
N LEU A 31 5.06 8.44 0.31
CA LEU A 31 6.07 8.89 1.27
C LEU A 31 5.71 8.53 2.72
N VAL A 32 4.47 8.76 3.15
CA VAL A 32 4.01 8.42 4.50
C VAL A 32 4.12 6.92 4.75
N PHE A 33 3.74 6.10 3.76
CA PHE A 33 3.84 4.65 3.87
C PHE A 33 5.29 4.17 3.92
N ALA A 34 6.18 4.76 3.13
CA ALA A 34 7.62 4.46 3.22
C ALA A 34 8.19 4.79 4.61
N ALA A 35 7.82 5.94 5.17
CA ALA A 35 8.23 6.33 6.53
C ALA A 35 7.69 5.35 7.59
N ALA A 36 6.43 4.93 7.46
CA ALA A 36 5.84 3.92 8.34
C ALA A 36 6.58 2.58 8.25
N ILE A 37 6.90 2.11 7.04
CA ILE A 37 7.66 0.88 6.80
C ILE A 37 9.06 0.96 7.43
N SER A 38 9.73 2.12 7.36
CA SER A 38 11.01 2.35 8.04
C SER A 38 10.88 2.15 9.55
N GLN A 39 9.87 2.77 10.15
CA GLN A 39 9.63 2.68 11.59
C GLN A 39 9.28 1.27 12.08
N LEU A 40 8.63 0.46 11.22
CA LEU A 40 8.37 -0.96 11.51
C LEU A 40 9.68 -1.77 11.63
N GLY A 41 10.77 -1.33 10.99
CA GLY A 41 12.07 -2.00 11.00
C GLY A 41 12.86 -1.81 12.30
N THR A 42 12.59 -0.74 13.06
CA THR A 42 13.39 -0.40 14.26
C THR A 42 13.44 -1.52 15.32
N PRO A 43 12.33 -2.20 15.67
CA PRO A 43 12.40 -3.32 16.61
C PRO A 43 13.17 -4.53 16.08
N PHE A 44 13.25 -4.69 14.76
CA PHE A 44 13.97 -5.81 14.12
C PHE A 44 15.49 -5.62 14.18
N GLU A 45 15.98 -4.37 14.19
CA GLU A 45 17.41 -4.07 14.35
C GLU A 45 17.98 -4.59 15.68
N ALA A 46 17.14 -4.74 16.71
CA ALA A 46 17.51 -5.25 18.02
C ALA A 46 17.37 -6.78 18.14
N ASP A 47 16.64 -7.44 17.22
CA ASP A 47 16.36 -8.87 17.28
C ASP A 47 16.27 -9.49 15.86
N TYR A 48 17.42 -9.98 15.38
CA TYR A 48 17.54 -10.72 14.12
C TYR A 48 17.07 -12.18 14.21
N SER A 49 16.30 -12.55 15.24
CA SER A 49 15.72 -13.89 15.33
C SER A 49 14.65 -14.14 14.26
N PHE A 50 14.33 -15.43 14.05
CA PHE A 50 13.21 -15.82 13.19
C PHE A 50 11.87 -15.24 13.69
N GLN A 51 11.71 -15.10 15.01
CA GLN A 51 10.52 -14.50 15.60
C GLN A 51 10.43 -12.99 15.30
N GLY A 52 11.55 -12.27 15.42
CA GLY A 52 11.67 -10.86 15.01
C GLY A 52 11.31 -10.68 13.53
N LEU A 53 11.85 -11.54 12.66
CA LEU A 53 11.56 -11.51 11.22
C LEU A 53 10.08 -11.78 10.91
N ALA A 54 9.50 -12.82 11.51
CA ALA A 54 8.09 -13.17 11.31
C ALA A 54 7.15 -12.04 11.78
N ARG A 55 7.48 -11.41 12.92
CA ARG A 55 6.76 -10.24 13.42
C ARG A 55 6.85 -9.06 12.45
N TYR A 56 8.06 -8.72 12.00
CA TYR A 56 8.28 -7.62 11.05
C TYR A 56 7.51 -7.87 9.75
N ALA A 57 7.66 -9.06 9.16
CA ALA A 57 6.98 -9.45 7.92
C ALA A 57 5.46 -9.38 8.05
N PHE A 58 4.90 -9.78 9.20
CA PHE A 58 3.47 -9.71 9.46
C PHE A 58 2.96 -8.25 9.51
N LEU A 59 3.63 -7.37 10.26
CA LEU A 59 3.24 -5.96 10.33
C LEU A 59 3.43 -5.25 8.99
N LEU A 60 4.53 -5.54 8.29
CA LEU A 60 4.82 -5.05 6.95
C LEU A 60 3.70 -5.46 5.99
N ALA A 61 3.25 -6.72 6.03
CA ALA A 61 2.16 -7.18 5.18
C ALA A 61 0.86 -6.40 5.44
N LEU A 62 0.54 -6.08 6.70
CA LEU A 62 -0.64 -5.26 7.02
C LEU A 62 -0.50 -3.84 6.49
N VAL A 63 0.62 -3.16 6.73
CA VAL A 63 0.88 -1.82 6.19
C VAL A 63 0.84 -1.83 4.65
N PHE A 64 1.43 -2.85 4.02
CA PHE A 64 1.41 -3.02 2.57
C PHE A 64 -0.02 -3.25 2.04
N LEU A 65 -0.82 -4.07 2.70
CA LEU A 65 -2.22 -4.28 2.33
C LEU A 65 -3.07 -3.02 2.51
N ALA A 66 -2.76 -2.17 3.48
CA ALA A 66 -3.42 -0.86 3.65
C ALA A 66 -3.11 0.05 2.45
N TRP A 67 -1.82 0.17 2.11
CA TRP A 67 -1.36 0.91 0.93
C TRP A 67 -2.02 0.39 -0.36
N LEU A 68 -1.97 -0.92 -0.58
CA LEU A 68 -2.52 -1.59 -1.76
C LEU A 68 -4.02 -1.31 -1.93
N GLY A 69 -4.76 -1.25 -0.81
CA GLY A 69 -6.19 -0.95 -0.81
C GLY A 69 -6.49 0.44 -1.38
N TYR A 70 -5.85 1.47 -0.85
CA TYR A 70 -6.00 2.84 -1.33
C TYR A 70 -5.44 3.01 -2.75
N THR A 71 -4.28 2.43 -3.05
CA THR A 71 -3.68 2.49 -4.39
C THR A 71 -4.60 1.94 -5.46
N ARG A 72 -5.27 0.81 -5.18
CA ARG A 72 -6.30 0.27 -6.08
C ARG A 72 -7.51 1.17 -6.20
N PHE A 73 -7.95 1.81 -5.13
CA PHE A 73 -9.06 2.76 -5.18
C PHE A 73 -8.71 3.99 -6.04
N ALA A 74 -7.57 4.64 -5.79
CA ALA A 74 -7.12 5.85 -6.48
C ALA A 74 -6.76 5.62 -7.96
N THR A 75 -6.35 4.40 -8.33
CA THR A 75 -6.14 4.02 -9.73
C THR A 75 -7.44 3.70 -10.47
N GLN A 76 -8.49 3.26 -9.76
CA GLN A 76 -9.79 2.93 -10.36
C GLN A 76 -10.70 4.15 -10.51
N PHE A 77 -10.68 5.08 -9.55
CA PHE A 77 -11.63 6.19 -9.46
C PHE A 77 -10.93 7.55 -9.46
N ALA A 78 -11.46 8.47 -10.28
CA ALA A 78 -11.02 9.86 -10.34
C ALA A 78 -11.83 10.70 -9.35
N ILE A 79 -11.30 10.88 -8.13
CA ILE A 79 -11.92 11.71 -7.09
C ILE A 79 -10.84 12.61 -6.49
N ASP A 80 -11.00 13.93 -6.63
CA ASP A 80 -10.16 14.93 -5.95
C ASP A 80 -11.05 16.04 -5.40
N ASP A 81 -11.80 15.71 -4.35
CA ASP A 81 -12.57 16.69 -3.57
C ASP A 81 -12.11 16.75 -2.13
N LEU A 82 -12.61 17.75 -1.39
CA LEU A 82 -12.21 18.00 -0.01
C LEU A 82 -12.44 16.78 0.89
N LEU A 83 -13.53 16.05 0.68
CA LEU A 83 -13.82 14.85 1.46
C LEU A 83 -12.80 13.75 1.20
N GLU A 84 -12.38 13.56 -0.05
CA GLU A 84 -11.33 12.59 -0.39
C GLU A 84 -10.00 12.96 0.27
N ARG A 85 -9.64 14.25 0.25
CA ARG A 85 -8.45 14.74 0.95
C ARG A 85 -8.54 14.54 2.46
N ALA A 86 -9.71 14.74 3.05
CA ALA A 86 -9.94 14.45 4.47
C ALA A 86 -9.76 12.97 4.80
N PHE A 87 -10.24 12.06 3.93
CA PHE A 87 -10.01 10.62 4.09
C PHE A 87 -8.53 10.26 3.96
N ILE A 88 -7.79 10.87 3.03
CA ILE A 88 -6.36 10.68 2.90
C ILE A 88 -5.64 11.11 4.18
N VAL A 89 -5.94 12.30 4.72
CA VAL A 89 -5.34 12.79 5.98
C VAL A 89 -5.66 11.83 7.14
N ALA A 90 -6.90 11.35 7.23
CA ALA A 90 -7.29 10.40 8.26
C ALA A 90 -6.57 9.03 8.11
N GLN A 91 -6.39 8.53 6.89
CA GLN A 91 -5.60 7.32 6.65
C GLN A 91 -4.13 7.51 7.02
N VAL A 92 -3.51 8.63 6.64
CA VAL A 92 -2.14 8.99 7.00
C VAL A 92 -1.96 9.01 8.51
N PHE A 93 -2.90 9.63 9.25
CA PHE A 93 -2.89 9.63 10.71
C PHE A 93 -2.97 8.21 11.29
N LEU A 94 -3.86 7.37 10.78
CA LEU A 94 -4.01 5.99 11.26
C LEU A 94 -2.78 5.14 10.95
N VAL A 95 -2.14 5.32 9.80
CA VAL A 95 -0.89 4.64 9.44
C VAL A 95 0.25 5.08 10.36
N ALA A 96 0.32 6.37 10.72
CA ALA A 96 1.26 6.84 11.72
C ALA A 96 0.98 6.21 13.10
N VAL A 97 -0.28 6.06 13.49
CA VAL A 97 -0.66 5.34 14.73
C VAL A 97 -0.25 3.87 14.65
N MET A 98 -0.44 3.19 13.51
CA MET A 98 0.05 1.83 13.30
C MET A 98 1.58 1.77 13.50
N ALA A 99 2.33 2.65 12.84
CA ALA A 99 3.79 2.67 12.93
C ALA A 99 4.28 2.94 14.36
N ALA A 100 3.65 3.88 15.08
CA ALA A 100 3.97 4.16 16.48
C ALA A 100 3.75 2.93 17.37
N ASN A 101 2.63 2.22 17.21
CA ASN A 101 2.31 1.01 17.98
C ASN A 101 3.12 -0.23 17.53
N ALA A 102 3.72 -0.22 16.33
CA ALA A 102 4.57 -1.31 15.87
C ALA A 102 5.89 -1.42 16.64
N THR A 103 6.33 -0.33 17.29
CA THR A 103 7.61 -0.26 18.00
C THR A 103 7.59 -0.98 19.36
N GLY A 104 6.44 -1.04 20.04
CA GLY A 104 6.28 -1.71 21.34
C GLY A 104 6.21 -3.23 21.24
N PRO A 105 6.25 -3.99 22.35
CA PRO A 105 6.34 -5.45 22.36
C PRO A 105 5.09 -6.21 21.84
N LEU A 106 4.04 -5.51 21.37
CA LEU A 106 2.75 -6.11 20.95
C LEU A 106 2.07 -6.96 22.04
N ASN A 107 2.28 -6.65 23.32
CA ASN A 107 1.77 -7.46 24.42
C ASN A 107 0.24 -7.30 24.65
N SER A 108 -0.24 -6.05 24.74
CA SER A 108 -1.65 -5.73 25.00
C SER A 108 -2.04 -4.34 24.49
N ARG A 109 -1.38 -3.27 24.92
CA ARG A 109 -1.80 -1.92 24.50
C ARG A 109 -1.43 -1.64 23.04
N ASP A 110 -0.19 -1.94 22.69
CA ASP A 110 0.34 -1.59 21.37
C ASP A 110 -0.31 -2.43 20.28
N ALA A 111 -0.51 -3.73 20.52
CA ALA A 111 -1.27 -4.58 19.62
C ALA A 111 -2.72 -4.08 19.48
N ALA A 112 -3.40 -3.67 20.55
CA ALA A 112 -4.75 -3.12 20.44
C ALA A 112 -4.78 -1.84 19.58
N GLY A 113 -3.84 -0.92 19.81
CA GLY A 113 -3.70 0.31 19.04
C GLY A 113 -3.42 0.06 17.56
N PHE A 114 -2.48 -0.85 17.25
CA PHE A 114 -2.15 -1.23 15.88
C PHE A 114 -3.37 -1.81 15.14
N GLY A 115 -4.05 -2.79 15.76
CA GLY A 115 -5.22 -3.44 15.17
C GLY A 115 -6.38 -2.48 14.96
N ALA A 116 -6.67 -1.63 15.94
CA ALA A 116 -7.72 -0.62 15.83
C ALA A 116 -7.41 0.42 14.73
N ALA A 117 -6.16 0.89 14.65
CA ALA A 117 -5.75 1.85 13.64
C ALA A 117 -5.88 1.26 12.23
N TYR A 118 -5.45 0.01 12.04
CA TYR A 118 -5.62 -0.70 10.77
C TYR A 118 -7.11 -0.93 10.43
N GLY A 119 -7.93 -1.28 11.42
CA GLY A 119 -9.39 -1.36 11.27
C GLY A 119 -9.99 -0.02 10.81
N GLY A 120 -9.50 1.10 11.34
CA GLY A 120 -9.87 2.44 10.89
C GLY A 120 -9.51 2.70 9.42
N VAL A 121 -8.34 2.27 8.96
CA VAL A 121 -7.95 2.38 7.54
C VAL A 121 -8.92 1.61 6.65
N ARG A 122 -9.31 0.39 7.07
CA ARG A 122 -10.32 -0.42 6.37
C ARG A 122 -11.70 0.24 6.36
N ALA A 123 -12.10 0.86 7.47
CA ALA A 123 -13.37 1.59 7.56
C ALA A 123 -13.39 2.79 6.59
N ILE A 124 -12.32 3.60 6.55
CA ILE A 124 -12.23 4.72 5.62
C ILE A 124 -12.27 4.23 4.17
N LEU A 125 -11.55 3.15 3.85
CA LEU A 125 -11.58 2.57 2.51
C LEU A 125 -12.99 2.06 2.14
N ALA A 126 -13.73 1.48 3.09
CA ALA A 126 -15.13 1.11 2.87
C ALA A 126 -16.01 2.33 2.57
N LEU A 127 -15.81 3.45 3.27
CA LEU A 127 -16.51 4.71 3.02
C LEU A 127 -16.17 5.29 1.64
N GLN A 128 -14.90 5.26 1.24
CA GLN A 128 -14.46 5.63 -0.10
C GLN A 128 -15.18 4.80 -1.17
N TYR A 129 -15.26 3.47 -1.00
CA TYR A 129 -16.01 2.61 -1.91
C TYR A 129 -17.53 2.86 -1.89
N LEU A 130 -18.10 3.25 -0.75
CA LEU A 130 -19.53 3.60 -0.66
C LEU A 130 -19.88 4.80 -1.54
N ARG A 131 -18.97 5.77 -1.67
CA ARG A 131 -19.16 6.94 -2.55
C ARG A 131 -19.33 6.55 -4.02
N VAL A 132 -18.66 5.49 -4.45
CA VAL A 132 -18.68 5.01 -5.85
C VAL A 132 -19.70 3.89 -6.09
N ALA A 133 -20.42 3.45 -5.05
CA ALA A 133 -21.38 2.34 -5.12
C ALA A 133 -22.60 2.62 -6.03
N ARG A 134 -22.87 3.89 -6.36
CA ARG A 134 -23.96 4.29 -7.24
C ARG A 134 -23.64 4.14 -8.74
N LEU A 135 -22.39 3.81 -9.09
CA LEU A 135 -21.99 3.59 -10.48
C LEU A 135 -22.59 2.27 -11.01
N PRO A 136 -23.47 2.29 -12.04
CA PRO A 136 -24.26 1.12 -12.44
C PRO A 136 -23.41 -0.07 -12.92
N ALA A 137 -22.33 0.20 -13.65
CA ALA A 137 -21.49 -0.84 -14.28
C ALA A 137 -20.66 -1.67 -13.28
N THR A 138 -20.47 -1.19 -12.04
CA THR A 138 -19.52 -1.76 -11.08
C THR A 138 -20.14 -2.14 -9.73
N ARG A 139 -21.45 -1.92 -9.59
CA ARG A 139 -22.18 -1.99 -8.31
C ARG A 139 -22.01 -3.30 -7.54
N SER A 140 -22.11 -4.46 -8.21
CA SER A 140 -22.02 -5.77 -7.54
C SER A 140 -20.62 -6.05 -6.97
N VAL A 141 -19.57 -5.68 -7.71
CA VAL A 141 -18.18 -5.83 -7.27
C VAL A 141 -17.84 -4.85 -6.14
N VAL A 142 -18.32 -3.60 -6.27
CA VAL A 142 -18.11 -2.55 -5.25
C VAL A 142 -18.82 -2.91 -3.95
N ILE A 143 -20.07 -3.38 -3.98
CA ILE A 143 -20.81 -3.80 -2.77
C ILE A 143 -20.10 -4.95 -2.06
N ARG A 144 -19.65 -5.98 -2.80
CA ARG A 144 -18.89 -7.08 -2.19
C ARG A 144 -17.62 -6.58 -1.50
N ARG A 145 -16.91 -5.62 -2.12
CA ARG A 145 -15.72 -4.99 -1.51
C ARG A 145 -16.05 -4.23 -0.25
N ILE A 146 -17.13 -3.44 -0.25
CA ILE A 146 -17.60 -2.70 0.92
C ILE A 146 -17.92 -3.66 2.07
N VAL A 147 -18.65 -4.74 1.81
CA VAL A 147 -19.01 -5.73 2.84
C VAL A 147 -17.76 -6.38 3.43
N GLY A 148 -16.81 -6.79 2.59
CA GLY A 148 -15.54 -7.36 3.06
C GLY A 148 -14.71 -6.38 3.89
N LEU A 149 -14.58 -5.13 3.43
CA LEU A 149 -13.85 -4.08 4.15
C LEU A 149 -14.53 -3.71 5.47
N ALA A 150 -15.85 -3.61 5.49
CA ALA A 150 -16.61 -3.29 6.69
C ALA A 150 -16.52 -4.43 7.72
N ALA A 151 -16.64 -5.69 7.28
CA ALA A 151 -16.47 -6.85 8.15
C ALA A 151 -15.04 -6.90 8.74
N ALA A 152 -14.02 -6.73 7.91
CA ALA A 152 -12.63 -6.66 8.37
C ALA A 152 -12.43 -5.50 9.35
N ALA A 153 -12.92 -4.29 9.03
CA ALA A 153 -12.82 -3.11 9.88
C ALA A 153 -13.43 -3.33 11.26
N ILE A 154 -14.61 -3.94 11.32
CA ILE A 154 -15.29 -4.28 12.58
C ILE A 154 -14.44 -5.25 13.39
N ILE A 155 -13.97 -6.35 12.79
CA ILE A 155 -13.19 -7.37 13.52
C ILE A 155 -11.85 -6.79 14.00
N TRP A 156 -11.13 -6.06 13.15
CA TRP A 156 -9.87 -5.40 13.53
C TRP A 156 -10.06 -4.42 14.68
N THR A 157 -11.09 -3.59 14.62
CA THR A 157 -11.37 -2.60 15.67
C THR A 157 -11.86 -3.27 16.95
N ALA A 158 -12.78 -4.24 16.86
CA ALA A 158 -13.28 -4.99 18.01
C ALA A 158 -12.19 -5.84 18.67
N SER A 159 -11.18 -6.30 17.91
CA SER A 159 -10.05 -7.07 18.46
C SER A 159 -9.25 -6.30 19.51
N ALA A 160 -9.31 -4.96 19.51
CA ALA A 160 -8.68 -4.12 20.52
C ALA A 160 -9.26 -4.34 21.92
N LEU A 161 -10.52 -4.76 22.01
CA LEU A 161 -11.21 -5.07 23.27
C LEU A 161 -10.90 -6.49 23.78
N LEU A 162 -10.33 -7.35 22.93
CA LEU A 162 -10.04 -8.73 23.29
C LEU A 162 -8.69 -8.83 24.00
N PRO A 163 -8.58 -9.69 25.04
CA PRO A 163 -7.29 -10.04 25.63
C PRO A 163 -6.48 -10.92 24.67
N THR A 164 -5.16 -10.98 24.89
CA THR A 164 -4.32 -12.00 24.26
C THR A 164 -4.59 -13.37 24.91
N PRO A 165 -4.67 -14.48 24.14
CA PRO A 165 -4.37 -14.63 22.72
C PRO A 165 -5.55 -14.43 21.75
N GLN A 166 -6.78 -14.25 22.25
CA GLN A 166 -8.00 -14.18 21.43
C GLN A 166 -7.94 -13.07 20.36
N ARG A 167 -7.25 -11.97 20.66
CA ARG A 167 -6.97 -10.90 19.69
C ARG A 167 -6.26 -11.40 18.43
N TYR A 168 -5.25 -12.24 18.57
CA TYR A 168 -4.48 -12.74 17.43
C TYR A 168 -5.30 -13.71 16.58
N THR A 169 -6.22 -14.45 17.20
CA THR A 169 -7.21 -15.24 16.46
C THR A 169 -8.14 -14.34 15.65
N ALA A 170 -8.63 -13.24 16.24
CA ALA A 170 -9.43 -12.25 15.51
C ALA A 170 -8.65 -11.60 14.36
N TRP A 171 -7.36 -11.32 14.55
CA TRP A 171 -6.46 -10.82 13.50
C TRP A 171 -6.33 -11.79 12.34
N ALA A 172 -6.14 -13.09 12.61
CA ALA A 172 -6.05 -14.10 11.57
C ALA A 172 -7.34 -14.17 10.73
N PHE A 173 -8.51 -14.14 11.38
CA PHE A 173 -9.79 -14.09 10.67
C PHE A 173 -9.97 -12.81 9.84
N ALA A 174 -9.63 -11.66 10.41
CA ALA A 174 -9.77 -10.37 9.71
C ALA A 174 -8.78 -10.26 8.53
N LEU A 175 -7.56 -10.77 8.68
CA LEU A 175 -6.58 -10.86 7.62
C LEU A 175 -7.04 -11.78 6.48
N LEU A 176 -7.66 -12.92 6.81
CA LEU A 176 -8.23 -13.82 5.80
C LEU A 176 -9.29 -13.10 4.96
N ILE A 177 -10.16 -12.31 5.60
CA ILE A 177 -11.16 -11.47 4.91
C ILE A 177 -10.45 -10.45 3.99
N ASP A 178 -9.42 -9.78 4.49
CA ASP A 178 -8.65 -8.80 3.70
C ASP A 178 -7.98 -9.43 2.47
N ILE A 179 -7.41 -10.63 2.61
CA ILE A 179 -6.77 -11.36 1.50
C ILE A 179 -7.80 -11.74 0.44
N VAL A 180 -8.92 -12.35 0.86
CA VAL A 180 -10.02 -12.76 -0.03
C VAL A 180 -10.61 -11.55 -0.75
N ASN A 181 -10.72 -10.41 -0.05
CA ASN A 181 -11.26 -9.19 -0.64
C ASN A 181 -10.27 -8.51 -1.59
N SER A 182 -8.97 -8.61 -1.29
CA SER A 182 -7.89 -8.04 -2.10
C SER A 182 -7.61 -8.83 -3.37
N TRP A 183 -7.84 -10.14 -3.40
CA TRP A 183 -7.68 -10.95 -4.62
C TRP A 183 -9.03 -11.45 -5.14
N PRO A 184 -9.85 -10.56 -5.75
CA PRO A 184 -11.15 -10.97 -6.24
C PRO A 184 -11.02 -11.91 -7.46
N PRO A 185 -12.06 -12.72 -7.76
CA PRO A 185 -12.08 -13.60 -8.92
C PRO A 185 -11.82 -12.85 -10.23
N ALA A 186 -11.21 -13.51 -11.23
CA ALA A 186 -10.83 -12.93 -12.53
C ALA A 186 -11.96 -12.14 -13.23
N ARG A 187 -13.22 -12.56 -13.07
CA ARG A 187 -14.38 -11.82 -13.61
C ARG A 187 -14.49 -10.38 -13.07
N SER A 188 -14.03 -10.14 -11.84
CA SER A 188 -14.05 -8.80 -11.22
C SER A 188 -12.94 -7.89 -11.75
N THR A 189 -11.79 -8.44 -12.16
CA THR A 189 -10.69 -7.68 -12.75
C THR A 189 -10.99 -7.24 -14.18
N HIS A 190 -11.86 -7.96 -14.90
CA HIS A 190 -12.38 -7.50 -16.20
C HIS A 190 -13.40 -6.37 -16.07
N LEU A 191 -14.21 -6.35 -15.00
CA LEU A 191 -15.25 -5.34 -14.76
C LEU A 191 -14.70 -4.03 -14.18
N LEU A 192 -13.68 -4.12 -13.31
CA LEU A 192 -12.86 -2.98 -12.90
C LEU A 192 -11.39 -3.35 -13.10
N PRO A 193 -10.84 -3.13 -14.30
CA PRO A 193 -9.41 -3.23 -14.49
C PRO A 193 -8.75 -2.26 -13.49
N PRO A 194 -7.79 -2.73 -12.67
CA PRO A 194 -6.83 -1.80 -12.08
C PRO A 194 -6.24 -0.98 -13.23
N GLY A 195 -5.98 0.31 -13.03
CA GLY A 195 -5.22 1.09 -14.01
C GLY A 195 -3.88 0.42 -14.25
N ALA A 196 -3.79 -0.41 -15.29
CA ALA A 196 -2.74 -1.42 -15.43
C ALA A 196 -1.37 -0.78 -15.67
N ALA A 197 -1.35 0.45 -16.18
CA ALA A 197 -0.16 1.27 -16.33
C ALA A 197 0.21 2.04 -15.04
N HIS A 198 -0.76 2.52 -14.27
CA HIS A 198 -0.51 3.32 -13.05
C HIS A 198 -0.08 2.51 -11.84
N PHE A 199 -0.49 1.24 -11.73
CA PHE A 199 -0.14 0.41 -10.58
C PHE A 199 1.38 0.13 -10.52
N PRO A 200 2.06 -0.28 -11.60
CA PRO A 200 3.53 -0.35 -11.64
C PRO A 200 4.21 1.00 -11.40
N GLU A 201 3.65 2.11 -11.89
CA GLU A 201 4.21 3.44 -11.64
C GLU A 201 4.25 3.76 -10.14
N ARG A 202 3.14 3.55 -9.43
CA ARG A 202 3.06 3.76 -7.98
C ARG A 202 3.91 2.79 -7.16
N PHE A 203 4.00 1.53 -7.61
CA PHE A 203 4.89 0.57 -6.97
C PHE A 203 6.36 0.98 -7.13
N GLY A 204 6.74 1.51 -8.29
CA GLY A 204 8.08 2.06 -8.54
C GLY A 204 8.37 3.28 -7.68
N LEU A 205 7.40 4.18 -7.52
CA LEU A 205 7.53 5.36 -6.66
C LEU A 205 7.66 4.98 -5.18
N LEU A 206 6.87 4.05 -4.67
CA LEU A 206 7.05 3.54 -3.32
C LEU A 206 8.44 2.89 -3.15
N THR A 207 8.86 2.11 -4.14
CA THR A 207 10.17 1.41 -4.12
C THR A 207 11.34 2.38 -4.10
N ILE A 208 11.33 3.44 -4.93
CA ILE A 208 12.42 4.42 -4.93
C ILE A 208 12.49 5.22 -3.62
N ILE A 209 11.35 5.53 -3.01
CA ILE A 209 11.32 6.20 -1.71
C ILE A 209 11.88 5.27 -0.61
N LEU A 210 11.47 4.00 -0.59
CA LEU A 210 12.02 2.99 0.32
C LEU A 210 13.53 2.79 0.13
N LEU A 211 13.99 2.82 -1.12
CA LEU A 211 15.42 2.77 -1.43
C LEU A 211 16.16 4.00 -0.89
N GLY A 212 15.54 5.18 -0.94
CA GLY A 212 16.06 6.39 -0.30
C GLY A 212 16.25 6.21 1.21
N GLU A 213 15.28 5.61 1.89
CA GLU A 213 15.37 5.32 3.33
C GLU A 213 16.41 4.23 3.66
N PHE A 214 16.54 3.23 2.79
CA PHE A 214 17.63 2.26 2.86
C PHE A 214 19.00 2.94 2.75
N VAL A 215 19.19 3.83 1.78
CA VAL A 215 20.43 4.61 1.63
C VAL A 215 20.68 5.49 2.86
N ALA A 216 19.65 6.13 3.41
CA ALA A 216 19.76 6.90 4.66
C ALA A 216 20.20 6.03 5.84
N SER A 217 19.73 4.77 5.91
CA SER A 217 20.15 3.80 6.93
C SER A 217 21.63 3.41 6.77
N VAL A 218 22.10 3.22 5.53
CA VAL A 218 23.53 3.01 5.25
C VAL A 218 24.37 4.22 5.68
N MET A 219 23.89 5.44 5.41
CA MET A 219 24.58 6.68 5.86
C MET A 219 24.68 6.77 7.38
N ARG A 220 23.61 6.45 8.12
CA ARG A 220 23.65 6.35 9.59
C ARG A 220 24.63 5.29 10.07
N GLY A 221 24.67 4.14 9.39
CA GLY A 221 25.64 3.08 9.65
C GLY A 221 27.09 3.55 9.46
N ILE A 222 27.35 4.32 8.39
CA ILE A 222 28.65 4.93 8.13
C ILE A 222 29.04 5.93 9.23
N GLU A 223 28.14 6.82 9.62
CA GLU A 223 28.38 7.85 10.65
C GLU A 223 28.71 7.24 12.01
N SER A 224 28.11 6.08 12.34
CA SER A 224 28.35 5.39 13.61
C SER A 224 29.77 4.81 13.78
N GLN A 225 30.58 4.77 12.72
CA GLN A 225 31.92 4.18 12.74
C GLN A 225 32.99 5.21 13.11
N ILE A 226 33.73 4.95 14.20
CA ILE A 226 34.86 5.80 14.64
C ILE A 226 36.06 5.67 13.69
N GLY A 227 36.17 4.56 12.95
CA GLY A 227 37.20 4.35 11.93
C GLY A 227 36.71 3.44 10.81
N TRP A 228 37.16 3.71 9.58
CA TRP A 228 36.79 2.94 8.39
C TRP A 228 37.65 1.68 8.28
N SER A 229 37.20 0.60 8.93
CA SER A 229 37.76 -0.72 8.65
C SER A 229 37.42 -1.16 7.22
N PHE A 230 38.23 -2.04 6.63
CA PHE A 230 37.94 -2.65 5.33
C PHE A 230 36.55 -3.32 5.30
N LEU A 231 36.15 -3.93 6.41
CA LEU A 231 34.82 -4.55 6.55
C LEU A 231 33.70 -3.51 6.52
N ALA A 232 33.83 -2.40 7.26
CA ALA A 232 32.84 -1.33 7.24
C ALA A 232 32.72 -0.68 5.84
N ALA A 233 33.86 -0.41 5.21
CA ALA A 233 33.89 0.16 3.86
C ALA A 233 33.26 -0.78 2.82
N SER A 234 33.61 -2.07 2.85
CA SER A 234 33.04 -3.06 1.93
C SER A 234 31.55 -3.28 2.18
N ALA A 235 31.09 -3.34 3.43
CA ALA A 235 29.68 -3.45 3.76
C ALA A 235 28.86 -2.27 3.22
N ALA A 236 29.37 -1.02 3.36
CA ALA A 236 28.72 0.16 2.82
C ALA A 236 28.62 0.11 1.27
N VAL A 237 29.72 -0.21 0.59
CA VAL A 237 29.76 -0.33 -0.87
C VAL A 237 28.82 -1.42 -1.37
N LEU A 238 28.86 -2.61 -0.76
CA LEU A 238 28.00 -3.73 -1.13
C LEU A 238 26.52 -3.42 -0.89
N SER A 239 26.19 -2.71 0.19
CA SER A 239 24.82 -2.28 0.48
C SER A 239 24.31 -1.32 -0.60
N LEU A 240 25.09 -0.31 -0.97
CA LEU A 240 24.71 0.63 -2.03
C LEU A 240 24.62 -0.06 -3.40
N ALA A 241 25.56 -0.95 -3.72
CA ALA A 241 25.54 -1.74 -4.95
C ALA A 241 24.30 -2.64 -5.02
N LEU A 242 23.92 -3.28 -3.92
CA LEU A 242 22.69 -4.07 -3.82
C LEU A 242 21.46 -3.21 -4.05
N GLY A 243 21.38 -2.05 -3.39
CA GLY A 243 20.28 -1.10 -3.58
C GLY A 243 20.13 -0.65 -5.04
N PHE A 244 21.26 -0.33 -5.68
CA PHE A 244 21.29 0.01 -7.10
C PHE A 244 20.86 -1.17 -7.99
N ALA A 245 21.36 -2.38 -7.72
CA ALA A 245 21.00 -3.57 -8.50
C ALA A 245 19.50 -3.92 -8.41
N ILE A 246 18.90 -3.78 -7.21
CA ILE A 246 17.46 -3.96 -7.02
C ILE A 246 16.68 -2.94 -7.86
N TRP A 247 17.08 -1.67 -7.82
CA TRP A 247 16.44 -0.62 -8.61
C TRP A 247 16.57 -0.85 -10.11
N SER A 248 17.79 -1.15 -10.60
CA SER A 248 18.02 -1.44 -12.02
C SER A 248 17.19 -2.63 -12.49
N GLY A 249 17.15 -3.72 -11.72
CA GLY A 249 16.33 -4.88 -12.05
C GLY A 249 14.84 -4.55 -12.13
N TYR A 250 14.34 -3.70 -11.23
CA TYR A 250 12.96 -3.23 -11.28
C TYR A 250 12.70 -2.32 -12.50
N SER A 251 13.55 -1.32 -12.75
CA SER A 251 13.36 -0.37 -13.85
C SER A 251 13.40 -1.05 -15.22
N ASP A 252 14.32 -2.00 -15.40
CA ASP A 252 14.45 -2.75 -16.64
C ASP A 252 13.24 -3.67 -16.87
N GLY A 253 12.76 -4.31 -15.79
CA GLY A 253 11.55 -5.12 -15.82
C GLY A 253 10.30 -4.31 -16.13
N ALA A 254 10.16 -3.13 -15.53
CA ALA A 254 9.03 -2.22 -15.77
C ALA A 254 9.00 -1.71 -17.22
N ALA A 255 10.14 -1.26 -17.75
CA ALA A 255 10.26 -0.86 -19.16
C ALA A 255 9.93 -2.01 -20.13
N GLY A 256 10.34 -3.24 -19.78
CA GLY A 256 10.02 -4.45 -20.57
C GLY A 256 8.52 -4.80 -20.62
N TRP A 257 7.72 -4.36 -19.65
CA TRP A 257 6.27 -4.59 -19.62
C TRP A 257 5.50 -3.62 -20.53
N GLU A 258 5.95 -2.36 -20.59
CA GLU A 258 5.41 -1.33 -21.49
C GLU A 258 5.59 -1.71 -22.97
N VAL A 259 6.79 -2.17 -23.35
CA VAL A 259 7.10 -2.54 -24.74
C VAL A 259 6.27 -3.74 -25.22
N ARG A 260 5.94 -4.69 -24.32
CA ARG A 260 5.12 -5.86 -24.66
C ARG A 260 3.65 -5.51 -24.92
N HIS A 261 3.09 -4.55 -24.19
CA HIS A 261 1.69 -4.10 -24.39
C HIS A 261 1.51 -3.34 -25.72
N VAL A 262 2.54 -2.65 -26.22
CA VAL A 262 2.49 -1.96 -27.52
C VAL A 262 2.48 -2.96 -28.70
N ARG A 263 3.08 -4.14 -28.56
CA ARG A 263 3.05 -5.16 -29.62
C ARG A 263 1.71 -5.89 -29.72
N SER A 264 1.01 -6.14 -28.62
CA SER A 264 -0.27 -6.84 -28.67
C SER A 264 -1.41 -5.99 -29.26
N THR A 265 -1.33 -4.66 -29.15
CA THR A 265 -2.35 -3.76 -29.72
C THR A 265 -2.17 -3.51 -31.22
N ARG A 266 -0.95 -3.65 -31.77
CA ARG A 266 -0.69 -3.54 -33.21
C ARG A 266 -1.00 -4.81 -34.02
N GLY A 267 -1.33 -5.92 -33.36
CA GLY A 267 -1.60 -7.21 -34.02
C GLY A 267 -3.06 -7.43 -34.45
N CYS A 268 -3.99 -6.53 -34.09
CA CYS A 268 -5.41 -6.63 -34.41
C CYS A 268 -5.81 -5.50 -35.38
N ASP A 269 -5.32 -5.56 -36.61
CA ASP A 269 -5.87 -4.75 -37.71
C ASP A 269 -6.78 -5.67 -38.54
N PRO A 270 -8.11 -5.47 -38.56
CA PRO A 270 -8.97 -6.23 -39.45
C PRO A 270 -8.74 -5.71 -40.87
N THR A 271 -7.97 -6.44 -41.66
CA THR A 271 -7.83 -6.17 -43.10
C THR A 271 -9.21 -6.12 -43.75
N PRO A 272 -9.62 -5.02 -44.37
CA PRO A 272 -10.83 -5.01 -45.18
C PRO A 272 -10.50 -5.70 -46.52
N ARG A 273 -11.22 -6.79 -46.82
CA ARG A 273 -11.43 -7.26 -48.19
C ARG A 273 -12.89 -7.08 -48.53
#